data_AF-A0A8J3NZ86-F1
#
_entry.id   AF-A0A8J3NZ86-F1
#
_cell.length_a   1.000
_cell.length_b   1.000
_cell.length_c   1.000
_cell.angle_alpha   90.00
_cell.angle_beta   90.00
_cell.angle_gamma   90.00
#
_symmetry.space_group_name_H-M   'P 1'
#
loop_
_entity.id
_entity.type
_entity.pdbx_description
1 polymer ?
#
loop_
_entity_poly.entity_id
_entity_poly.type
_entity_poly.pdbx_seq_one_letter_code
_entity_poly.pdbx_strand_id
1 'polypeptide(L)'
;MGLTEMKRAALAHDAPGFVDALVALSQTDVYWGRRLDEVRHAVKLKELPFRVTAAVALGEKLSSVPGEDAKCLLDYVIDYLLMEEGRRTELPDALAILGVAAKYWEFTTYVALEELGATVLEAGGTLAPEVVAVMRRTATIEGHRSLKAFVAGLRQPLLNQGDAWADRALADLSAMGDDWRELVVHAADVTWDALPPEWAAPTPEWEEEAHRLLVKIGPGSVRKGVLGWLALADAPRAVSLRDRTGYGREQRGDLYNSMVLRRLVWLLGLLPPDEQLTRSLADAAEANLRKVPGGPRNRPVAEGAVHALSRHTDTEAGMDALAQLVRLAARVTHKPTAQQIGAAIDAAAAALQATREQVLDFAVPSFGLTEVGRRAERFGEDPGDTGILRIEGTRADIEWRNGAGMTVGSPPTAVKQGFPEQLKQFRESAKELGRTLTALTAALQCQLGARQPWRYGAWRALVFDHVVVGALARGLLWRVDGRLCGYAGGELRPVDGTAMPPAGRGEPVRLWDPASSSFDEVVAAREWLVRHGIIQPFPQAPVDL
;
A
#
# COMPACT_ATOMS: atom_id res chain seq x y z
N MET A 1 52.07 8.87 -10.00
CA MET A 1 52.27 9.91 -8.96
C MET A 1 51.58 9.50 -7.68
N GLY A 2 50.25 9.30 -7.70
CA GLY A 2 49.46 8.98 -6.49
C GLY A 2 49.91 7.77 -5.65
N LEU A 3 50.29 6.62 -6.24
CA LEU A 3 50.67 5.43 -5.45
C LEU A 3 51.96 5.64 -4.62
N THR A 4 52.94 6.36 -5.18
CA THR A 4 54.21 6.66 -4.50
C THR A 4 54.00 7.67 -3.37
N GLU A 5 53.15 8.67 -3.58
CA GLU A 5 52.78 9.67 -2.59
C GLU A 5 51.98 9.04 -1.45
N MET A 6 51.02 8.17 -1.77
CA MET A 6 50.25 7.39 -0.79
C MET A 6 51.18 6.53 0.09
N LYS A 7 52.14 5.81 -0.50
CA LYS A 7 53.14 5.03 0.26
C LYS A 7 53.98 5.93 1.18
N ARG A 8 54.41 7.09 0.69
CA ARG A 8 55.20 8.04 1.47
C ARG A 8 54.40 8.57 2.67
N ALA A 9 53.16 8.99 2.45
CA ALA A 9 52.28 9.47 3.51
C ALA A 9 51.97 8.37 4.54
N ALA A 10 51.77 7.13 4.09
CA ALA A 10 51.57 5.98 4.98
C ALA A 10 52.76 5.73 5.91
N LEU A 11 53.99 5.79 5.37
CA LEU A 11 55.23 5.64 6.14
C LEU A 11 55.47 6.83 7.09
N ALA A 12 55.02 8.02 6.71
CA ALA A 12 55.14 9.23 7.53
C ALA A 12 54.03 9.39 8.58
N HIS A 13 53.07 8.47 8.63
CA HIS A 13 51.85 8.59 9.45
C HIS A 13 51.03 9.86 9.19
N ASP A 14 51.09 10.37 7.96
CA ASP A 14 50.36 11.55 7.49
C ASP A 14 48.99 11.14 6.94
N ALA A 15 47.98 11.10 7.81
CA ALA A 15 46.63 10.70 7.41
C ALA A 15 46.02 11.65 6.35
N PRO A 16 46.09 12.99 6.48
CA PRO A 16 45.61 13.91 5.44
C PRO A 16 46.28 13.68 4.08
N GLY A 17 47.62 13.59 4.05
CA GLY A 17 48.35 13.35 2.81
C GLY A 17 48.05 11.98 2.19
N PHE A 18 47.81 10.97 3.03
CA PHE A 18 47.40 9.63 2.57
C PHE A 18 46.02 9.67 1.89
N VAL A 19 45.07 10.38 2.50
CA VAL A 19 43.71 10.54 1.98
C VAL A 19 43.70 11.32 0.66
N ASP A 20 44.43 12.43 0.58
CA ASP A 20 44.53 13.22 -0.65
C ASP A 20 45.17 12.42 -1.79
N ALA A 21 46.21 11.62 -1.49
CA ALA A 21 46.83 10.74 -2.46
C ALA A 21 45.88 9.64 -2.96
N LEU A 22 45.03 9.07 -2.08
CA LEU A 22 44.01 8.09 -2.45
C LEU A 22 42.92 8.70 -3.34
N VAL A 23 42.42 9.89 -3.00
CA VAL A 23 41.43 10.60 -3.82
C VAL A 23 42.01 10.90 -5.20
N ALA A 24 43.24 11.42 -5.26
CA ALA A 24 43.91 11.67 -6.53
C ALA A 24 44.13 10.38 -7.35
N LEU A 25 44.50 9.28 -6.68
CA LEU A 25 44.66 7.97 -7.33
C LEU A 25 43.33 7.45 -7.90
N SER A 26 42.22 7.62 -7.17
CA SER A 26 40.88 7.16 -7.57
C SER A 26 40.35 7.83 -8.83
N GLN A 27 40.86 9.03 -9.15
CA GLN A 27 40.44 9.81 -10.31
C GLN A 27 41.22 9.47 -11.59
N THR A 28 42.20 8.55 -11.51
CA THR A 28 42.97 8.12 -12.68
C THR A 28 42.22 7.02 -13.43
N ASP A 29 42.02 7.22 -14.74
CA ASP A 29 41.13 6.46 -15.63
C ASP A 29 41.52 4.96 -15.79
N VAL A 30 41.18 4.15 -14.77
CA VAL A 30 41.45 2.71 -14.68
C VAL A 30 40.32 2.04 -13.88
N TYR A 31 39.96 0.82 -14.28
CA TYR A 31 39.05 -0.06 -13.52
C TYR A 31 39.37 -0.09 -12.02
N TRP A 32 38.39 0.26 -11.18
CA TRP A 32 38.58 0.43 -9.73
C TRP A 32 39.10 -0.83 -9.03
N GLY A 33 38.71 -2.04 -9.47
CA GLY A 33 39.17 -3.28 -8.84
C GLY A 33 40.67 -3.49 -8.99
N ARG A 34 41.24 -3.14 -10.15
CA ARG A 34 42.69 -3.17 -10.35
C ARG A 34 43.39 -2.16 -9.43
N ARG A 35 42.84 -0.95 -9.32
CA ARG A 35 43.36 0.07 -8.40
C ARG A 35 43.29 -0.36 -6.95
N LEU A 36 42.21 -1.00 -6.55
CA LEU A 36 42.06 -1.55 -5.21
C LEU A 36 43.14 -2.59 -4.90
N ASP A 37 43.41 -3.49 -5.83
CA ASP A 37 44.50 -4.46 -5.68
C ASP A 37 45.86 -3.77 -5.60
N GLU A 38 46.13 -2.76 -6.43
CA GLU A 38 47.37 -1.97 -6.34
C GLU A 38 47.54 -1.32 -4.97
N VAL A 39 46.48 -0.73 -4.41
CA VAL A 39 46.50 -0.13 -3.06
C VAL A 39 46.79 -1.20 -2.01
N ARG A 40 46.12 -2.35 -2.05
CA ARG A 40 46.29 -3.46 -1.10
C ARG A 40 47.70 -4.06 -1.14
N HIS A 41 48.31 -4.17 -2.33
CA HIS A 41 49.69 -4.63 -2.47
C HIS A 41 50.71 -3.55 -2.06
N ALA A 42 50.35 -2.28 -2.23
CA ALA A 42 51.23 -1.15 -1.93
C ALA A 42 51.37 -0.87 -0.44
N VAL A 43 50.26 -0.93 0.30
CA VAL A 43 50.19 -0.61 1.72
C VAL A 43 49.26 -1.60 2.40
N LYS A 44 49.68 -2.12 3.55
CA LYS A 44 48.85 -2.96 4.40
C LYS A 44 47.85 -2.10 5.16
N LEU A 45 46.72 -1.80 4.52
CA LEU A 45 45.68 -0.90 5.06
C LEU A 45 45.30 -1.22 6.51
N LYS A 46 45.11 -2.51 6.83
CA LYS A 46 44.72 -2.98 8.17
C LYS A 46 45.80 -2.84 9.26
N GLU A 47 47.05 -2.59 8.89
CA GLU A 47 48.18 -2.42 9.83
C GLU A 47 48.53 -0.94 10.05
N LEU A 48 47.83 0.01 9.40
CA LEU A 48 48.10 1.44 9.59
C LEU A 48 47.71 1.90 11.02
N PRO A 49 48.45 2.83 11.64
CA PRO A 49 48.12 3.31 12.98
C PRO A 49 47.03 4.40 12.98
N PHE A 50 46.72 4.99 11.83
CA PHE A 50 45.73 6.07 11.68
C PHE A 50 44.50 5.62 10.86
N ARG A 51 44.17 4.32 10.89
CA ARG A 51 43.12 3.70 10.06
C ARG A 51 41.76 4.38 10.19
N VAL A 52 41.32 4.58 11.44
CA VAL A 52 40.03 5.19 11.73
C VAL A 52 40.00 6.64 11.26
N THR A 53 41.04 7.42 11.57
CA THR A 53 41.19 8.79 11.09
C THR A 53 41.15 8.89 9.56
N ALA A 54 41.85 8.00 8.86
CA ALA A 54 41.82 7.94 7.40
C ALA A 54 40.43 7.56 6.86
N ALA A 55 39.75 6.59 7.48
CA ALA A 55 38.41 6.17 7.07
C ALA A 55 37.37 7.29 7.25
N VAL A 56 37.42 8.02 8.37
CA VAL A 56 36.55 9.19 8.62
C VAL A 56 36.79 10.27 7.56
N ALA A 57 38.04 10.65 7.33
CA ALA A 57 38.40 11.67 6.36
C ALA A 57 38.04 11.26 4.91
N LEU A 58 38.17 9.98 4.56
CA LEU A 58 37.67 9.45 3.28
C LEU A 58 36.15 9.57 3.18
N GLY A 59 35.43 9.13 4.21
CA GLY A 59 33.96 9.20 4.27
C GLY A 59 33.42 10.62 4.12
N GLU A 60 34.12 11.61 4.66
CA GLU A 60 33.79 13.04 4.51
C GLU A 60 34.07 13.58 3.10
N LYS A 61 35.13 13.10 2.44
CA LYS A 61 35.48 13.54 1.09
C LYS A 61 34.64 12.91 -0.01
N LEU A 62 34.02 11.75 0.22
CA LEU A 62 33.28 10.98 -0.80
C LEU A 62 32.26 11.80 -1.59
N SER A 63 31.52 12.70 -0.94
CA SER A 63 30.51 13.53 -1.62
C SER A 63 31.11 14.49 -2.65
N SER A 64 32.38 14.88 -2.47
CA SER A 64 33.13 15.79 -3.36
C SER A 64 33.89 15.09 -4.49
N VAL A 65 34.02 13.76 -4.43
CA VAL A 65 34.75 12.98 -5.44
C VAL A 65 33.87 12.81 -6.69
N PRO A 66 34.35 13.15 -7.90
CA PRO A 66 33.59 12.93 -9.13
C PRO A 66 33.68 11.47 -9.59
N GLY A 67 32.60 10.96 -10.16
CA GLY A 67 32.53 9.61 -10.74
C GLY A 67 32.21 8.51 -9.72
N GLU A 68 31.34 7.58 -10.12
CA GLU A 68 30.87 6.51 -9.25
C GLU A 68 31.96 5.45 -9.01
N ASP A 69 32.77 5.11 -10.02
CA ASP A 69 33.87 4.15 -9.89
C ASP A 69 34.93 4.60 -8.87
N ALA A 70 35.25 5.90 -8.85
CA ALA A 70 36.17 6.48 -7.88
C ALA A 70 35.61 6.40 -6.46
N LYS A 71 34.32 6.71 -6.27
CA LYS A 71 33.65 6.56 -4.97
C LYS A 71 33.61 5.10 -4.51
N CYS A 72 33.29 4.16 -5.41
CA CYS A 72 33.30 2.73 -5.12
C CYS A 72 34.69 2.26 -4.66
N LEU A 73 35.77 2.68 -5.32
CA LEU A 73 37.14 2.38 -4.86
C LEU A 73 37.37 2.83 -3.41
N LEU A 74 37.05 4.10 -3.13
CA LEU A 74 37.27 4.69 -1.80
C LEU A 74 36.38 4.03 -0.74
N ASP A 75 35.15 3.66 -1.10
CA ASP A 75 34.25 2.86 -0.28
C ASP A 75 34.91 1.52 0.12
N TYR A 76 35.48 0.78 -0.83
CA TYR A 76 36.21 -0.45 -0.51
C TYR A 76 37.47 -0.20 0.35
N VAL A 77 38.19 0.90 0.12
CA VAL A 77 39.34 1.25 0.96
C VAL A 77 38.91 1.53 2.41
N ILE A 78 37.78 2.22 2.62
CA ILE A 78 37.18 2.40 3.96
C ILE A 78 36.91 1.04 4.61
N ASP A 79 36.34 0.08 3.88
CA ASP A 79 36.11 -1.27 4.43
C ASP A 79 37.40 -1.95 4.86
N TYR A 80 38.45 -1.89 4.04
CA TYR A 80 39.73 -2.50 4.38
C TYR A 80 40.46 -1.81 5.54
N LEU A 81 40.28 -0.50 5.71
CA LEU A 81 40.84 0.24 6.85
C LEU A 81 40.17 -0.18 8.16
N LEU A 82 38.86 -0.42 8.11
CA LEU A 82 38.01 -0.74 9.27
C LEU A 82 37.80 -2.25 9.47
N MET A 83 38.34 -3.08 8.58
CA MET A 83 38.22 -4.53 8.64
C MET A 83 38.73 -5.05 9.98
N GLU A 84 37.99 -5.98 10.59
CA GLU A 84 38.32 -6.59 11.89
C GLU A 84 38.15 -5.66 13.12
N GLU A 85 37.65 -4.42 12.94
CA GLU A 85 37.24 -3.56 14.08
C GLU A 85 35.97 -4.11 14.76
N GLY A 86 35.90 -3.97 16.09
CA GLY A 86 34.90 -4.63 16.93
C GLY A 86 35.13 -4.41 18.42
N ARG A 87 35.05 -5.48 19.24
CA ARG A 87 35.04 -5.36 20.72
C ARG A 87 36.30 -4.74 21.33
N ARG A 88 37.42 -4.80 20.62
CA ARG A 88 38.71 -4.23 21.08
C ARG A 88 38.94 -2.80 20.61
N THR A 89 38.01 -2.22 19.87
CA THR A 89 38.09 -0.84 19.41
C THR A 89 37.78 0.09 20.57
N GLU A 90 38.68 1.05 20.83
CA GLU A 90 38.51 2.05 21.88
C GLU A 90 37.29 2.94 21.61
N LEU A 91 36.66 3.46 22.67
CA LEU A 91 35.41 4.22 22.55
C LEU A 91 35.43 5.38 21.53
N PRO A 92 36.48 6.23 21.46
CA PRO A 92 36.53 7.32 20.47
C PRO A 92 36.53 6.79 19.03
N ASP A 93 37.24 5.70 18.77
CA ASP A 93 37.33 5.07 17.46
C ASP A 93 36.04 4.35 17.11
N ALA A 94 35.39 3.69 18.08
CA ALA A 94 34.08 3.07 17.90
C ALA A 94 33.04 4.13 17.50
N LEU A 95 32.98 5.27 18.18
CA LEU A 95 32.10 6.39 17.83
C LEU A 95 32.39 6.93 16.43
N ALA A 96 33.67 7.10 16.08
CA ALA A 96 34.08 7.59 14.76
C ALA A 96 33.66 6.63 13.63
N ILE A 97 33.87 5.32 13.80
CA ILE A 97 33.46 4.30 12.83
C ILE A 97 31.95 4.28 12.67
N LEU A 98 31.19 4.29 13.78
CA LEU A 98 29.73 4.33 13.73
C LEU A 98 29.21 5.59 13.03
N GLY A 99 29.87 6.74 13.22
CA GLY A 99 29.56 7.98 12.51
C GLY A 99 29.81 7.90 11.00
N VAL A 100 30.81 7.15 10.56
CA VAL A 100 31.01 6.83 9.13
C VAL A 100 29.88 5.93 8.64
N ALA A 101 29.59 4.84 9.35
CA ALA A 101 28.55 3.88 8.97
C ALA A 101 27.17 4.52 8.83
N ALA A 102 26.81 5.47 9.70
CA ALA A 102 25.54 6.18 9.69
C ALA A 102 25.22 6.92 8.38
N LYS A 103 26.23 7.23 7.55
CA LYS A 103 26.08 7.92 6.25
C LYS A 103 25.69 6.95 5.11
N TYR A 104 25.71 5.65 5.36
CA TYR A 104 25.46 4.61 4.38
C TYR A 104 24.04 4.03 4.45
N TRP A 105 23.56 3.56 3.31
CA TRP A 105 22.31 2.79 3.22
C TRP A 105 22.45 1.47 3.99
N GLU A 106 23.50 0.73 3.72
CA GLU A 106 23.93 -0.44 4.47
C GLU A 106 25.45 -0.35 4.63
N PHE A 107 25.95 -0.89 5.73
CA PHE A 107 27.38 -0.91 6.04
C PHE A 107 27.87 -2.35 6.19
N THR A 108 29.10 -2.60 5.74
CA THR A 108 29.65 -3.95 5.58
C THR A 108 29.65 -4.73 6.89
N THR A 109 29.31 -6.02 6.82
CA THR A 109 29.37 -6.91 7.98
C THR A 109 30.78 -7.31 8.42
N TYR A 110 31.84 -6.94 7.68
CA TYR A 110 33.22 -7.21 8.12
C TYR A 110 33.67 -6.34 9.29
N VAL A 111 32.92 -5.28 9.58
CA VAL A 111 33.00 -4.50 10.82
C VAL A 111 31.95 -5.04 11.78
N ALA A 112 32.34 -5.41 12.99
CA ALA A 112 31.42 -5.92 13.99
C ALA A 112 30.62 -4.77 14.63
N LEU A 113 29.65 -4.23 13.89
CA LEU A 113 28.81 -3.10 14.29
C LEU A 113 28.16 -3.32 15.68
N GLU A 114 27.74 -4.55 15.97
CA GLU A 114 27.20 -4.92 17.27
C GLU A 114 28.21 -4.81 18.41
N GLU A 115 29.47 -5.10 18.14
CA GLU A 115 30.54 -5.00 19.14
C GLU A 115 30.93 -3.53 19.36
N LEU A 116 31.02 -2.74 18.29
CA LEU A 116 31.22 -1.30 18.40
C LEU A 116 30.06 -0.62 19.15
N GLY A 117 28.83 -1.05 18.86
CA GLY A 117 27.64 -0.59 19.56
C GLY A 117 27.66 -0.98 21.03
N ALA A 118 28.05 -2.21 21.35
CA ALA A 118 28.21 -2.68 22.72
C ALA A 118 29.25 -1.85 23.49
N THR A 119 30.41 -1.54 22.88
CA THR A 119 31.43 -0.66 23.50
C THR A 119 30.84 0.70 23.90
N VAL A 120 30.01 1.32 23.07
CA VAL A 120 29.35 2.60 23.38
C VAL A 120 28.38 2.46 24.56
N LEU A 121 27.57 1.40 24.57
CA LEU A 121 26.56 1.16 25.61
C LEU A 121 27.20 0.77 26.95
N GLU A 122 28.24 -0.06 26.95
CA GLU A 122 29.00 -0.47 28.14
C GLU A 122 29.72 0.71 28.80
N ALA A 123 30.13 1.71 28.01
CA ALA A 123 30.65 2.98 28.50
C ALA A 123 29.58 3.94 29.05
N GLY A 124 28.31 3.53 29.08
CA GLY A 124 27.18 4.36 29.52
C GLY A 124 26.69 5.39 28.50
N GLY A 125 27.14 5.30 27.25
CA GLY A 125 26.69 6.14 26.15
C GLY A 125 25.36 5.67 25.52
N THR A 126 24.88 6.44 24.55
CA THR A 126 23.71 6.09 23.72
C THR A 126 24.09 6.09 22.25
N LEU A 127 23.55 5.15 21.48
CA LEU A 127 23.73 5.14 20.03
C LEU A 127 22.91 6.26 19.37
N ALA A 128 23.53 6.97 18.42
CA ALA A 128 22.83 7.98 17.64
C ALA A 128 21.70 7.33 16.79
N PRO A 129 20.57 8.02 16.54
CA PRO A 129 19.45 7.48 15.77
C PRO A 129 19.84 6.92 14.39
N GLU A 130 20.76 7.60 13.70
CA GLU A 130 21.25 7.22 12.37
C GLU A 130 22.10 5.95 12.42
N VAL A 131 22.84 5.75 13.53
CA VAL A 131 23.62 4.54 13.79
C VAL A 131 22.68 3.35 14.00
N VAL A 132 21.65 3.51 14.84
CA VAL A 132 20.62 2.46 15.03
C VAL A 132 19.97 2.11 13.69
N ALA A 133 19.69 3.13 12.87
CA ALA A 133 19.04 2.94 11.58
C ALA A 133 19.91 2.14 10.60
N VAL A 134 21.21 2.45 10.46
CA VAL A 134 22.10 1.65 9.59
C VAL A 134 22.32 0.25 10.13
N MET A 135 22.45 0.07 11.46
CA MET A 135 22.56 -1.27 12.05
C MET A 135 21.34 -2.13 11.74
N ARG A 136 20.12 -1.58 11.88
CA ARG A 136 18.87 -2.28 11.54
C ARG A 136 18.80 -2.61 10.05
N ARG A 137 19.15 -1.68 9.15
CA ARG A 137 19.18 -1.94 7.69
C ARG A 137 20.19 -3.03 7.34
N THR A 138 21.43 -2.93 7.82
CA THR A 138 22.46 -3.96 7.63
C THR A 138 21.97 -5.31 8.17
N ALA A 139 21.41 -5.34 9.37
CA ALA A 139 20.87 -6.55 9.99
C ALA A 139 19.82 -7.25 9.11
N THR A 140 18.94 -6.48 8.46
CA THR A 140 17.90 -7.04 7.58
C THR A 140 18.46 -7.51 6.23
N ILE A 141 19.45 -6.81 5.66
CA ILE A 141 19.91 -7.08 4.29
C ILE A 141 20.98 -8.19 4.26
N GLU A 142 22.00 -8.09 5.11
CA GLU A 142 23.18 -8.98 5.08
C GLU A 142 23.68 -9.42 6.46
N GLY A 143 23.07 -8.95 7.55
CA GLY A 143 23.60 -9.13 8.89
C GLY A 143 23.67 -10.58 9.40
N HIS A 144 24.74 -10.85 10.15
CA HIS A 144 24.99 -12.09 10.86
C HIS A 144 24.09 -12.20 12.10
N ARG A 145 24.04 -13.39 12.70
CA ARG A 145 23.19 -13.67 13.87
C ARG A 145 23.44 -12.72 15.04
N SER A 146 24.69 -12.34 15.29
CA SER A 146 25.09 -11.43 16.37
C SER A 146 24.50 -10.03 16.20
N LEU A 147 24.62 -9.44 15.01
CA LEU A 147 24.03 -8.13 14.72
C LEU A 147 22.51 -8.15 14.82
N LYS A 148 21.85 -9.20 14.30
CA LYS A 148 20.40 -9.37 14.42
C LYS A 148 19.94 -9.42 15.88
N ALA A 149 20.62 -10.22 16.71
CA ALA A 149 20.33 -10.30 18.14
C ALA A 149 20.57 -8.96 18.85
N PHE A 150 21.62 -8.22 18.48
CA PHE A 150 21.92 -6.91 19.05
C PHE A 150 20.83 -5.88 18.71
N VAL A 151 20.46 -5.75 17.44
CA VAL A 151 19.42 -4.78 17.04
C VAL A 151 18.03 -5.15 17.55
N ALA A 152 17.76 -6.43 17.81
CA ALA A 152 16.54 -6.88 18.47
C ALA A 152 16.42 -6.36 19.92
N GLY A 153 17.54 -6.04 20.57
CA GLY A 153 17.57 -5.40 21.89
C GLY A 153 17.37 -3.88 21.84
N LEU A 154 17.53 -3.24 20.67
CA LEU A 154 17.43 -1.79 20.53
C LEU A 154 15.96 -1.34 20.48
N ARG A 155 15.49 -0.78 21.60
CA ARG A 155 14.11 -0.26 21.73
C ARG A 155 13.93 1.18 21.25
N GLN A 156 15.01 1.95 21.09
CA GLN A 156 14.96 3.34 20.66
C GLN A 156 15.99 3.64 19.56
N PRO A 157 15.68 4.54 18.61
CA PRO A 157 14.34 5.09 18.36
C PRO A 157 13.35 3.99 17.91
N LEU A 158 12.05 4.20 18.14
CA LEU A 158 11.00 3.24 17.73
C LEU A 158 10.97 3.01 16.21
N LEU A 159 11.26 4.04 15.43
CA LEU A 159 11.35 4.01 13.98
C LEU A 159 12.69 4.58 13.53
N ASN A 160 13.17 4.16 12.36
CA ASN A 160 14.36 4.73 11.76
C ASN A 160 14.02 6.08 11.13
N GLN A 161 14.86 7.10 11.36
CA GLN A 161 14.66 8.42 10.79
C GLN A 161 14.92 8.46 9.27
N GLY A 162 14.28 9.42 8.61
CA GLY A 162 14.52 9.80 7.22
C GLY A 162 13.42 9.39 6.23
N ASP A 163 12.54 8.44 6.56
CA ASP A 163 11.31 8.25 5.79
C ASP A 163 10.27 9.26 6.27
N ALA A 164 9.62 9.99 5.34
CA ALA A 164 8.70 11.08 5.69
C ALA A 164 7.57 10.64 6.63
N TRP A 165 7.01 9.44 6.43
CA TRP A 165 5.99 8.90 7.31
C TRP A 165 6.53 8.55 8.71
N ALA A 166 7.75 8.04 8.81
CA ALA A 166 8.35 7.62 10.07
C ALA A 166 8.75 8.85 10.90
N ASP A 167 9.32 9.86 10.26
CA ASP A 167 9.63 11.15 10.89
C ASP A 167 8.35 11.83 11.38
N ARG A 168 7.27 11.79 10.57
CA ARG A 168 5.97 12.28 10.99
C ARG A 168 5.40 11.50 12.17
N ALA A 169 5.47 10.18 12.14
CA ALA A 169 4.99 9.32 13.23
C ALA A 169 5.77 9.57 14.52
N LEU A 170 7.10 9.70 14.46
CA LEU A 170 7.92 10.04 15.64
C LEU A 170 7.54 11.41 16.22
N ALA A 171 7.31 12.41 15.37
CA ALA A 171 6.84 13.72 15.81
C ALA A 171 5.45 13.64 16.45
N ASP A 172 4.52 12.91 15.83
CA ASP A 172 3.17 12.71 16.36
C ASP A 172 3.19 11.96 17.71
N LEU A 173 4.00 10.90 17.85
CA LEU A 173 4.17 10.10 19.09
C LEU A 173 4.78 10.90 20.27
N SER A 174 5.41 12.04 20.00
CA SER A 174 5.88 12.94 21.06
C SER A 174 4.71 13.73 21.69
N ALA A 175 3.65 13.97 20.92
CA ALA A 175 2.45 14.68 21.33
C ALA A 175 1.28 13.74 21.68
N MET A 176 1.27 12.53 21.12
CA MET A 176 0.30 11.48 21.38
C MET A 176 0.69 10.72 22.65
N GLY A 177 -0.29 10.42 23.51
CA GLY A 177 -0.06 9.73 24.79
C GLY A 177 0.57 8.34 24.66
N ASP A 178 0.95 7.74 25.79
CA ASP A 178 1.71 6.49 25.83
C ASP A 178 1.04 5.30 25.12
N ASP A 179 -0.28 5.30 24.99
CA ASP A 179 -1.05 4.27 24.29
C ASP A 179 -0.67 4.16 22.80
N TRP A 180 -0.38 5.29 22.15
CA TRP A 180 0.09 5.29 20.77
C TRP A 180 1.51 4.74 20.64
N ARG A 181 2.36 4.97 21.64
CA ARG A 181 3.70 4.37 21.69
C ARG A 181 3.59 2.87 21.88
N GLU A 182 2.69 2.40 22.75
CA GLU A 182 2.39 0.99 22.95
C GLU A 182 1.92 0.33 21.63
N LEU A 183 1.05 0.99 20.86
CA LEU A 183 0.61 0.53 19.54
C LEU A 183 1.77 0.40 18.54
N VAL A 184 2.64 1.41 18.47
CA VAL A 184 3.79 1.37 17.56
C VAL A 184 4.84 0.35 18.00
N VAL A 185 5.05 0.16 19.31
CA VAL A 185 5.88 -0.93 19.85
C VAL A 185 5.31 -2.29 19.48
N HIS A 186 4.00 -2.48 19.61
CA HIS A 186 3.32 -3.71 19.24
C HIS A 186 3.44 -4.02 17.74
N ALA A 187 3.36 -2.99 16.88
CA ALA A 187 3.65 -3.13 15.45
C ALA A 187 5.15 -3.39 15.19
N ALA A 188 6.04 -2.78 15.95
CA ALA A 188 7.49 -2.88 15.81
C ALA A 188 8.12 -4.11 16.47
N ASP A 189 7.33 -4.96 17.13
CA ASP A 189 7.76 -6.24 17.70
C ASP A 189 8.06 -7.26 16.59
N VAL A 190 9.17 -7.00 15.89
CA VAL A 190 9.66 -7.78 14.75
C VAL A 190 10.69 -8.76 15.29
N THR A 191 10.45 -10.05 15.09
CA THR A 191 11.42 -11.10 15.44
C THR A 191 12.55 -11.11 14.40
N TRP A 192 13.74 -10.63 14.80
CA TRP A 192 14.93 -10.56 13.95
C TRP A 192 15.60 -11.92 13.69
N ASP A 193 15.27 -12.93 14.51
CA ASP A 193 15.83 -14.30 14.43
C ASP A 193 15.25 -15.13 13.28
N ALA A 194 14.29 -14.57 12.54
CA ALA A 194 13.54 -15.26 11.51
C ALA A 194 13.86 -14.64 10.13
N LEU A 195 14.96 -15.09 9.52
CA LEU A 195 15.20 -14.97 8.07
C LEU A 195 15.42 -16.40 7.52
N PRO A 196 14.49 -17.00 6.77
CA PRO A 196 13.13 -16.55 6.42
C PRO A 196 12.06 -17.49 6.99
N PRO A 197 11.08 -16.96 7.69
CA PRO A 197 9.71 -17.07 7.25
C PRO A 197 9.43 -15.71 6.64
N GLU A 198 8.78 -15.65 5.50
CA GLU A 198 8.15 -14.39 5.12
C GLU A 198 7.37 -13.88 6.32
N TRP A 199 7.64 -12.66 6.77
CA TRP A 199 6.61 -11.63 6.88
C TRP A 199 5.23 -12.15 7.35
N ALA A 200 5.23 -13.02 8.36
CA ALA A 200 4.14 -13.97 8.58
C ALA A 200 2.87 -13.20 8.93
N ALA A 201 1.74 -13.67 8.44
CA ALA A 201 0.44 -13.08 8.73
C ALA A 201 0.27 -12.88 10.26
N PRO A 202 -0.53 -11.89 10.70
CA PRO A 202 -0.84 -11.70 12.11
C PRO A 202 -1.21 -13.03 12.79
N THR A 203 -0.62 -13.33 13.96
CA THR A 203 -1.08 -14.46 14.78
C THR A 203 -2.33 -14.05 15.56
N PRO A 204 -3.18 -15.00 15.97
CA PRO A 204 -4.35 -14.70 16.79
C PRO A 204 -4.00 -13.91 18.07
N GLU A 205 -2.89 -14.24 18.73
CA GLU A 205 -2.42 -13.58 19.95
C GLU A 205 -1.98 -12.14 19.67
N TRP A 206 -1.33 -11.90 18.52
CA TRP A 206 -0.98 -10.55 18.09
C TRP A 206 -2.24 -9.73 17.80
N GLU A 207 -3.23 -10.33 17.11
CA GLU A 207 -4.49 -9.65 16.82
C GLU A 207 -5.29 -9.32 18.08
N GLU A 208 -5.36 -10.21 19.07
CA GLU A 208 -6.06 -9.95 20.34
C GLU A 208 -5.50 -8.71 21.04
N GLU A 209 -4.17 -8.61 21.11
CA GLU A 209 -3.48 -7.48 21.69
C GLU A 209 -3.68 -6.20 20.85
N ALA A 210 -3.62 -6.32 19.52
CA ALA A 210 -3.94 -5.21 18.62
C ALA A 210 -5.36 -4.67 18.89
N HIS A 211 -6.37 -5.53 19.00
CA HIS A 211 -7.75 -5.12 19.30
C HIS A 211 -7.85 -4.39 20.64
N ARG A 212 -7.15 -4.87 21.69
CA ARG A 212 -7.11 -4.19 22.99
C ARG A 212 -6.58 -2.76 22.86
N LEU A 213 -5.49 -2.57 22.12
CA LEU A 213 -4.88 -1.26 21.89
C LEU A 213 -5.76 -0.35 21.01
N LEU A 214 -6.40 -0.89 19.98
CA LEU A 214 -7.35 -0.17 19.14
C LEU A 214 -8.54 0.38 19.94
N VAL A 215 -9.10 -0.41 20.85
CA VAL A 215 -10.19 0.02 21.74
C VAL A 215 -9.72 1.10 22.70
N LYS A 216 -8.52 0.95 23.28
CA LYS A 216 -7.92 1.90 24.22
C LYS A 216 -7.71 3.29 23.59
N ILE A 217 -7.20 3.35 22.37
CA ILE A 217 -6.92 4.61 21.65
C ILE A 217 -8.18 5.19 20.99
N GLY A 218 -9.10 4.33 20.56
CA GLY A 218 -10.28 4.68 19.79
C GLY A 218 -10.10 4.36 18.29
N PRO A 219 -10.96 3.50 17.70
CA PRO A 219 -10.87 3.11 16.28
C PRO A 219 -10.77 4.25 15.28
N GLY A 220 -11.55 5.33 15.47
CA GLY A 220 -11.54 6.50 14.58
C GLY A 220 -10.23 7.28 14.65
N SER A 221 -9.64 7.40 15.85
CA SER A 221 -8.33 8.03 16.05
C SER A 221 -7.22 7.22 15.39
N VAL A 222 -7.25 5.90 15.53
CA VAL A 222 -6.28 5.00 14.89
C VAL A 222 -6.41 5.07 13.37
N ARG A 223 -7.63 4.98 12.83
CA ARG A 223 -7.89 5.13 11.39
C ARG A 223 -7.27 6.41 10.85
N LYS A 224 -7.55 7.55 11.49
CA LYS A 224 -7.04 8.86 11.06
C LYS A 224 -5.51 8.95 11.14
N GLY A 225 -4.92 8.52 12.25
CA GLY A 225 -3.48 8.62 12.46
C GLY A 225 -2.69 7.72 11.50
N VAL A 226 -3.06 6.44 11.41
CA VAL A 226 -2.35 5.48 10.56
C VAL A 226 -2.54 5.80 9.07
N LEU A 227 -3.74 6.22 8.63
CA LEU A 227 -3.92 6.68 7.25
C LEU A 227 -3.10 7.95 6.95
N GLY A 228 -2.97 8.86 7.91
CA GLY A 228 -2.12 10.04 7.79
C GLY A 228 -0.64 9.69 7.59
N TRP A 229 -0.14 8.69 8.31
CA TRP A 229 1.22 8.18 8.10
C TRP A 229 1.34 7.42 6.77
N LEU A 230 0.38 6.56 6.43
CA LEU A 230 0.38 5.79 5.19
C LEU A 230 0.40 6.68 3.94
N ALA A 231 -0.27 7.83 3.97
CA ALA A 231 -0.27 8.80 2.88
C ALA A 231 1.13 9.39 2.57
N LEU A 232 2.07 9.30 3.52
CA LEU A 232 3.45 9.77 3.37
C LEU A 232 4.42 8.62 3.01
N ALA A 233 3.94 7.38 2.87
CA ALA A 233 4.80 6.22 2.69
C ALA A 233 5.54 6.22 1.34
N ASP A 234 4.94 6.75 0.28
CA ASP A 234 5.56 6.79 -1.06
C ASP A 234 6.60 7.91 -1.22
N ALA A 235 6.60 8.87 -0.30
CA ALA A 235 7.40 10.08 -0.38
C ALA A 235 8.90 9.74 -0.34
N PRO A 236 9.75 10.51 -1.05
CA PRO A 236 11.19 10.32 -0.99
C PRO A 236 11.71 10.56 0.43
N ARG A 237 12.87 9.96 0.74
CA ARG A 237 13.55 10.18 2.01
C ARG A 237 14.02 11.63 2.14
N ALA A 238 13.94 12.18 3.35
CA ALA A 238 14.45 13.51 3.65
C ALA A 238 15.98 13.60 3.58
N VAL A 239 16.66 12.48 3.85
CA VAL A 239 18.12 12.37 3.84
C VAL A 239 18.55 11.33 2.80
N SER A 240 19.45 11.75 1.90
CA SER A 240 20.10 10.83 0.95
C SER A 240 21.20 10.05 1.66
N LEU A 241 21.17 8.72 1.52
CA LEU A 241 22.18 7.82 2.07
C LEU A 241 23.07 7.29 0.96
N ARG A 242 24.32 6.95 1.28
CA ARG A 242 25.25 6.36 0.31
C ARG A 242 24.90 4.89 0.06
N ASP A 243 24.42 4.56 -1.14
CA ASP A 243 24.34 3.17 -1.63
C ASP A 243 25.61 2.82 -2.41
N ARG A 244 26.37 1.87 -1.88
CA ARG A 244 27.65 1.41 -2.45
C ARG A 244 27.47 0.55 -3.69
N THR A 245 26.26 0.04 -3.93
CA THR A 245 26.00 -0.80 -5.10
C THR A 245 25.72 0.02 -6.37
N GLY A 246 25.47 1.32 -6.24
CA GLY A 246 25.07 2.17 -7.35
C GLY A 246 23.70 1.82 -7.96
N TYR A 247 22.95 0.89 -7.35
CA TYR A 247 21.62 0.48 -7.83
C TYR A 247 20.49 1.40 -7.35
N GLY A 248 20.81 2.42 -6.55
CA GLY A 248 19.85 3.41 -6.06
C GLY A 248 18.92 2.86 -4.98
N ARG A 249 19.37 1.90 -4.17
CA ARG A 249 18.55 1.26 -3.13
C ARG A 249 18.11 2.25 -2.05
N GLU A 250 18.84 3.33 -1.85
CA GLU A 250 18.47 4.45 -0.96
C GLU A 250 17.18 5.16 -1.38
N GLN A 251 16.70 4.94 -2.61
CA GLN A 251 15.42 5.46 -3.10
C GLN A 251 14.23 4.58 -2.68
N ARG A 252 14.48 3.41 -2.08
CA ARG A 252 13.47 2.54 -1.45
C ARG A 252 13.24 2.96 0.00
N GLY A 253 12.08 2.63 0.57
CA GLY A 253 11.86 2.97 1.98
C GLY A 253 12.74 2.10 2.85
N ASP A 254 13.03 2.58 4.06
CA ASP A 254 13.78 1.79 5.02
C ASP A 254 13.02 0.49 5.29
N LEU A 255 13.71 -0.64 5.17
CA LEU A 255 13.07 -1.95 5.20
C LEU A 255 12.49 -2.25 6.59
N TYR A 256 13.19 -1.84 7.67
CA TYR A 256 12.68 -1.97 9.03
C TYR A 256 11.40 -1.15 9.18
N ASN A 257 11.43 0.11 8.79
CA ASN A 257 10.27 1.00 8.77
C ASN A 257 9.11 0.41 7.97
N SER A 258 9.37 -0.05 6.74
CA SER A 258 8.35 -0.63 5.86
C SER A 258 7.67 -1.86 6.49
N MET A 259 8.42 -2.64 7.27
CA MET A 259 7.87 -3.77 8.03
C MET A 259 6.99 -3.33 9.19
N VAL A 260 7.39 -2.29 9.93
CA VAL A 260 6.53 -1.71 10.98
C VAL A 260 5.26 -1.12 10.38
N LEU A 261 5.37 -0.35 9.29
CA LEU A 261 4.22 0.26 8.62
C LEU A 261 3.28 -0.78 8.02
N ARG A 262 3.79 -1.89 7.46
CA ARG A 262 2.96 -3.04 7.05
C ARG A 262 2.05 -3.51 8.18
N ARG A 263 2.59 -3.65 9.40
CA ARG A 263 1.83 -4.12 10.57
C ARG A 263 0.87 -3.05 11.09
N LEU A 264 1.24 -1.78 11.04
CA LEU A 264 0.30 -0.67 11.30
C LEU A 264 -0.86 -0.68 10.30
N VAL A 265 -0.59 -0.96 9.02
CA VAL A 265 -1.63 -1.08 7.98
C VAL A 265 -2.53 -2.30 8.22
N TRP A 266 -2.01 -3.42 8.74
CA TRP A 266 -2.84 -4.56 9.12
C TRP A 266 -3.90 -4.22 10.18
N LEU A 267 -3.55 -3.34 11.13
CA LEU A 267 -4.51 -2.85 12.13
C LEU A 267 -5.73 -2.19 11.49
N LEU A 268 -5.55 -1.55 10.33
CA LEU A 268 -6.68 -0.96 9.59
C LEU A 268 -7.67 -2.02 9.09
N GLY A 269 -7.20 -3.23 8.81
CA GLY A 269 -8.05 -4.38 8.46
C GLY A 269 -8.84 -4.94 9.64
N LEU A 270 -8.57 -4.51 10.87
CA LEU A 270 -9.36 -4.83 12.07
C LEU A 270 -10.49 -3.82 12.31
N LEU A 271 -10.50 -2.70 11.57
CA LEU A 271 -11.52 -1.67 11.70
C LEU A 271 -12.69 -1.95 10.76
N PRO A 272 -13.92 -1.48 11.07
CA PRO A 272 -15.03 -1.57 10.13
C PRO A 272 -14.66 -0.92 8.78
N PRO A 273 -14.94 -1.55 7.63
CA PRO A 273 -14.65 -0.98 6.33
C PRO A 273 -15.55 0.25 6.06
N ASP A 274 -15.00 1.22 5.34
CA ASP A 274 -15.75 2.27 4.65
C ASP A 274 -15.09 2.59 3.30
N GLU A 275 -15.78 3.36 2.45
CA GLU A 275 -15.28 3.72 1.13
C GLU A 275 -13.91 4.43 1.19
N GLN A 276 -13.72 5.33 2.16
CA GLN A 276 -12.48 6.11 2.27
C GLN A 276 -11.31 5.21 2.66
N LEU A 277 -11.50 4.32 3.63
CA LEU A 277 -10.49 3.40 4.13
C LEU A 277 -10.07 2.42 3.02
N THR A 278 -11.04 1.77 2.38
CA THR A 278 -10.76 0.80 1.32
C THR A 278 -10.06 1.45 0.13
N ARG A 279 -10.52 2.63 -0.30
CA ARG A 279 -9.85 3.41 -1.35
C ARG A 279 -8.43 3.80 -0.97
N SER A 280 -8.22 4.30 0.26
CA SER A 280 -6.90 4.72 0.74
C SER A 280 -5.90 3.56 0.80
N LEU A 281 -6.35 2.37 1.23
CA LEU A 281 -5.53 1.15 1.22
C LEU A 281 -5.13 0.77 -0.20
N ALA A 282 -6.05 0.82 -1.15
CA ALA A 282 -5.78 0.49 -2.54
C ALA A 282 -4.83 1.50 -3.20
N ASP A 283 -5.05 2.79 -2.99
CA ASP A 283 -4.17 3.86 -3.50
C ASP A 283 -2.75 3.72 -2.91
N ALA A 284 -2.66 3.41 -1.61
CA ALA A 284 -1.37 3.15 -0.96
C ALA A 284 -0.68 1.91 -1.52
N ALA A 285 -1.41 0.83 -1.83
CA ALA A 285 -0.84 -0.37 -2.43
C ALA A 285 -0.19 -0.05 -3.79
N GLU A 286 -0.86 0.71 -4.66
CA GLU A 286 -0.32 1.13 -5.95
C GLU A 286 0.90 2.06 -5.78
N ALA A 287 0.78 3.09 -4.96
CA ALA A 287 1.82 4.09 -4.72
C ALA A 287 3.13 3.45 -4.22
N ASN A 288 3.01 2.50 -3.28
CA ASN A 288 4.14 1.80 -2.69
C ASN A 288 4.74 0.71 -3.61
N LEU A 289 4.04 0.31 -4.67
CA LEU A 289 4.58 -0.57 -5.74
C LEU A 289 5.21 0.19 -6.90
N ARG A 290 5.16 1.53 -6.91
CA ARG A 290 5.85 2.35 -7.90
C ARG A 290 7.31 1.93 -7.99
N LYS A 291 7.76 1.67 -9.23
CA LYS A 291 9.13 1.24 -9.52
C LYS A 291 10.10 2.40 -9.27
N VAL A 292 11.09 2.13 -8.43
CA VAL A 292 12.27 2.98 -8.20
C VAL A 292 13.53 2.15 -8.52
N PRO A 293 14.72 2.75 -8.62
CA PRO A 293 15.97 1.99 -8.67
C PRO A 293 16.04 0.95 -7.55
N GLY A 294 16.47 -0.27 -7.88
CA GLY A 294 16.52 -1.38 -6.94
C GLY A 294 15.18 -2.08 -6.61
N GLY A 295 14.04 -1.67 -7.20
CA GLY A 295 12.77 -2.40 -7.07
C GLY A 295 11.54 -1.53 -6.73
N PRO A 296 10.45 -2.11 -6.21
CA PRO A 296 9.31 -1.35 -5.70
C PRO A 296 9.71 -0.50 -4.48
N ARG A 297 9.12 0.69 -4.35
CA ARG A 297 9.39 1.64 -3.25
C ARG A 297 9.26 0.97 -1.88
N ASN A 298 8.08 0.43 -1.55
CA ASN A 298 7.79 -0.26 -0.28
C ASN A 298 6.89 -1.47 -0.48
N ARG A 299 7.45 -2.56 -1.03
CA ARG A 299 6.71 -3.83 -1.20
C ARG A 299 5.97 -4.30 0.06
N PRO A 300 6.57 -4.31 1.28
CA PRO A 300 5.86 -4.81 2.47
C PRO A 300 4.60 -4.02 2.80
N VAL A 301 4.62 -2.70 2.60
CA VAL A 301 3.48 -1.81 2.86
C VAL A 301 2.34 -2.11 1.88
N ALA A 302 2.66 -2.33 0.61
CA ALA A 302 1.67 -2.69 -0.40
C ALA A 302 1.02 -4.06 -0.12
N GLU A 303 1.83 -5.07 0.24
CA GLU A 303 1.31 -6.38 0.66
C GLU A 303 0.44 -6.27 1.93
N GLY A 304 0.81 -5.37 2.85
CA GLY A 304 0.03 -5.06 4.04
C GLY A 304 -1.34 -4.47 3.71
N ALA A 305 -1.41 -3.54 2.76
CA ALA A 305 -2.65 -2.93 2.32
C ALA A 305 -3.57 -3.92 1.59
N VAL A 306 -3.02 -4.79 0.74
CA VAL A 306 -3.78 -5.88 0.10
C VAL A 306 -4.34 -6.84 1.15
N HIS A 307 -3.55 -7.19 2.17
CA HIS A 307 -4.02 -8.03 3.27
C HIS A 307 -5.16 -7.36 4.05
N ALA A 308 -5.01 -6.08 4.41
CA ALA A 308 -6.06 -5.32 5.10
C ALA A 308 -7.36 -5.25 4.29
N LEU A 309 -7.30 -5.08 2.96
CA LEU A 309 -8.47 -5.16 2.09
C LEU A 309 -9.11 -6.56 2.09
N SER A 310 -8.29 -7.62 2.01
CA SER A 310 -8.77 -9.00 1.94
C SER A 310 -9.56 -9.44 3.17
N ARG A 311 -9.36 -8.80 4.32
CA ARG A 311 -10.06 -9.06 5.57
C ARG A 311 -11.54 -8.69 5.57
N HIS A 312 -11.98 -7.88 4.61
CA HIS A 312 -13.34 -7.36 4.58
C HIS A 312 -14.22 -8.04 3.53
N THR A 313 -13.64 -8.83 2.62
CA THR A 313 -14.32 -9.31 1.40
C THR A 313 -15.46 -10.29 1.64
N ASP A 314 -15.58 -10.84 2.85
CA ASP A 314 -16.63 -11.76 3.28
C ASP A 314 -17.83 -11.04 3.94
N THR A 315 -17.78 -9.72 4.08
CA THR A 315 -18.85 -8.91 4.68
C THR A 315 -19.61 -8.09 3.65
N GLU A 316 -20.90 -7.84 3.88
CA GLU A 316 -21.71 -6.95 3.02
C GLU A 316 -21.11 -5.54 2.93
N ALA A 317 -20.63 -5.00 4.05
CA ALA A 317 -19.94 -3.71 4.11
C ALA A 317 -18.57 -3.70 3.39
N GLY A 318 -18.01 -4.87 3.10
CA GLY A 318 -16.70 -5.03 2.47
C GLY A 318 -16.74 -5.31 0.97
N MET A 319 -17.90 -5.20 0.32
CA MET A 319 -17.98 -5.23 -1.15
C MET A 319 -17.10 -4.16 -1.80
N ASP A 320 -16.98 -2.98 -1.18
CA ASP A 320 -16.06 -1.94 -1.62
C ASP A 320 -14.60 -2.41 -1.55
N ALA A 321 -14.21 -3.19 -0.53
CA ALA A 321 -12.86 -3.74 -0.42
C ALA A 321 -12.58 -4.76 -1.54
N LEU A 322 -13.57 -5.61 -1.85
CA LEU A 322 -13.48 -6.54 -2.97
C LEU A 322 -13.35 -5.80 -4.31
N ALA A 323 -14.13 -4.74 -4.52
CA ALA A 323 -14.03 -3.90 -5.70
C ALA A 323 -12.64 -3.24 -5.84
N GLN A 324 -12.06 -2.79 -4.73
CA GLN A 324 -10.69 -2.27 -4.74
C GLN A 324 -9.66 -3.34 -5.10
N LEU A 325 -9.81 -4.59 -4.64
CA LEU A 325 -8.94 -5.70 -5.05
C LEU A 325 -9.05 -5.99 -6.54
N VAL A 326 -10.26 -5.98 -7.11
CA VAL A 326 -10.47 -6.12 -8.57
C VAL A 326 -9.81 -4.97 -9.34
N ARG A 327 -9.95 -3.73 -8.86
CA ARG A 327 -9.27 -2.56 -9.44
C ARG A 327 -7.74 -2.75 -9.42
N LEU A 328 -7.19 -3.23 -8.31
CA LEU A 328 -5.76 -3.49 -8.17
C LEU A 328 -5.29 -4.62 -9.10
N ALA A 329 -6.08 -5.67 -9.30
CA ALA A 329 -5.75 -6.78 -10.19
C ALA A 329 -5.52 -6.31 -11.65
N ALA A 330 -6.22 -5.25 -12.08
CA ALA A 330 -6.06 -4.67 -13.41
C ALA A 330 -4.80 -3.78 -13.55
N ARG A 331 -4.21 -3.31 -12.45
CA ARG A 331 -3.15 -2.27 -12.46
C ARG A 331 -1.80 -2.76 -11.92
N VAL A 332 -1.81 -3.72 -10.99
CA VAL A 332 -0.60 -4.22 -10.32
C VAL A 332 0.09 -5.28 -11.18
N THR A 333 1.32 -4.99 -11.59
CA THR A 333 2.17 -5.90 -12.38
C THR A 333 3.27 -6.58 -11.57
N HIS A 334 3.50 -6.13 -10.33
CA HIS A 334 4.49 -6.74 -9.44
C HIS A 334 4.05 -8.15 -9.05
N LYS A 335 4.72 -9.16 -9.62
CA LYS A 335 4.28 -10.58 -9.61
C LYS A 335 3.87 -11.12 -8.22
N PRO A 336 4.67 -10.98 -7.14
CA PRO A 336 4.25 -11.46 -5.83
C PRO A 336 2.96 -10.80 -5.31
N THR A 337 2.84 -9.48 -5.46
CA THR A 337 1.65 -8.77 -4.98
C THR A 337 0.44 -9.04 -5.88
N ALA A 338 0.63 -9.19 -7.19
CA ALA A 338 -0.41 -9.62 -8.12
C ALA A 338 -0.95 -11.03 -7.77
N GLN A 339 -0.07 -11.96 -7.37
CA GLN A 339 -0.48 -13.27 -6.87
C GLN A 339 -1.29 -13.17 -5.57
N GLN A 340 -0.87 -12.32 -4.63
CA GLN A 340 -1.62 -12.06 -3.40
C GLN A 340 -3.02 -11.49 -3.67
N ILE A 341 -3.13 -10.50 -4.57
CA ILE A 341 -4.41 -9.94 -5.01
C ILE A 341 -5.28 -11.03 -5.66
N GLY A 342 -4.69 -11.82 -6.55
CA GLY A 342 -5.39 -12.93 -7.22
C GLY A 342 -5.97 -13.93 -6.23
N ALA A 343 -5.19 -14.33 -5.22
CA ALA A 343 -5.63 -15.25 -4.17
C ALA A 343 -6.73 -14.65 -3.29
N ALA A 344 -6.67 -13.35 -2.97
CA ALA A 344 -7.73 -12.68 -2.21
C ALA A 344 -9.05 -12.64 -2.98
N ILE A 345 -9.00 -12.41 -4.31
CA ILE A 345 -10.18 -12.47 -5.19
C ILE A 345 -10.74 -13.90 -5.26
N ASP A 346 -9.89 -14.91 -5.39
CA ASP A 346 -10.33 -16.32 -5.44
C ASP A 346 -10.98 -16.75 -4.12
N ALA A 347 -10.42 -16.33 -2.98
CA ALA A 347 -11.00 -16.59 -1.66
C ALA A 347 -12.37 -15.93 -1.51
N ALA A 348 -12.52 -14.67 -1.94
CA ALA A 348 -13.80 -13.97 -1.94
C ALA A 348 -14.84 -14.64 -2.86
N ALA A 349 -14.42 -15.05 -4.07
CA ALA A 349 -15.28 -15.79 -4.99
C ALA A 349 -15.78 -17.11 -4.39
N ALA A 350 -14.88 -17.86 -3.75
CA ALA A 350 -15.23 -19.10 -3.05
C ALA A 350 -16.21 -18.87 -1.90
N ALA A 351 -15.99 -17.85 -1.06
CA ALA A 351 -16.86 -17.49 0.06
C ALA A 351 -18.26 -17.07 -0.42
N LEU A 352 -18.34 -16.30 -1.50
CA LEU A 352 -19.60 -15.88 -2.12
C LEU A 352 -20.29 -16.99 -2.92
N GLN A 353 -19.60 -18.11 -3.20
CA GLN A 353 -20.02 -19.15 -4.14
C GLN A 353 -20.28 -18.59 -5.56
N ALA A 354 -19.46 -17.62 -5.96
CA ALA A 354 -19.43 -17.02 -7.29
C ALA A 354 -18.24 -17.55 -8.10
N THR A 355 -18.27 -17.41 -9.43
CA THR A 355 -17.05 -17.64 -10.22
C THR A 355 -16.10 -16.44 -10.10
N ARG A 356 -14.81 -16.66 -10.41
CA ARG A 356 -13.83 -15.57 -10.45
C ARG A 356 -14.25 -14.48 -11.43
N GLU A 357 -14.74 -14.87 -12.60
CA GLU A 357 -15.22 -13.96 -13.64
C GLU A 357 -16.40 -13.11 -13.16
N GLN A 358 -17.35 -13.72 -12.46
CA GLN A 358 -18.48 -12.99 -11.84
C GLN A 358 -17.99 -11.95 -10.83
N VAL A 359 -16.98 -12.27 -10.03
CA VAL A 359 -16.40 -11.29 -9.10
C VAL A 359 -15.70 -10.16 -9.87
N LEU A 360 -14.89 -10.49 -10.87
CA LEU A 360 -14.16 -9.49 -11.67
C LEU A 360 -15.09 -8.54 -12.42
N ASP A 361 -16.23 -9.03 -12.91
CA ASP A 361 -17.18 -8.24 -13.68
C ASP A 361 -18.09 -7.36 -12.80
N PHE A 362 -18.44 -7.84 -11.59
CA PHE A 362 -19.53 -7.24 -10.79
C PHE A 362 -19.11 -6.67 -9.44
N ALA A 363 -17.91 -6.98 -8.91
CA ALA A 363 -17.40 -6.30 -7.73
C ALA A 363 -16.88 -4.90 -8.11
N VAL A 364 -17.78 -3.92 -8.05
CA VAL A 364 -17.53 -2.52 -8.42
C VAL A 364 -17.63 -1.59 -7.21
N PRO A 365 -16.94 -0.44 -7.19
CA PRO A 365 -17.08 0.50 -6.09
C PRO A 365 -18.50 1.04 -5.96
N SER A 366 -18.91 1.40 -4.75
CA SER A 366 -20.19 2.04 -4.46
C SER A 366 -20.30 3.48 -4.96
N PHE A 367 -19.17 4.16 -5.22
CA PHE A 367 -19.10 5.59 -5.56
C PHE A 367 -19.83 6.49 -4.57
N GLY A 368 -19.91 6.08 -3.30
CA GLY A 368 -20.60 6.79 -2.23
C GLY A 368 -22.13 6.81 -2.36
N LEU A 369 -22.70 5.93 -3.20
CA LEU A 369 -24.14 5.73 -3.25
C LEU A 369 -24.61 5.10 -1.93
N THR A 370 -25.53 5.80 -1.26
CA THR A 370 -26.13 5.36 0.01
C THR A 370 -27.46 4.63 -0.22
N GLU A 371 -28.04 4.82 -1.39
CA GLU A 371 -29.27 4.18 -1.86
C GLU A 371 -29.01 3.62 -3.27
N VAL A 372 -29.82 2.66 -3.70
CA VAL A 372 -29.66 2.08 -5.04
C VAL A 372 -29.81 3.16 -6.11
N GLY A 373 -28.75 3.35 -6.87
CA GLY A 373 -28.64 4.37 -7.91
C GLY A 373 -28.61 5.81 -7.43
N ARG A 374 -28.35 6.09 -6.15
CA ARG A 374 -28.40 7.48 -5.65
C ARG A 374 -27.38 7.81 -4.55
N ARG A 375 -26.73 8.96 -4.72
CA ARG A 375 -25.88 9.65 -3.73
C ARG A 375 -26.33 11.10 -3.60
N ALA A 376 -26.42 11.61 -2.37
CA ALA A 376 -26.60 13.02 -2.12
C ALA A 376 -25.38 13.56 -1.37
N GLU A 377 -24.70 14.54 -1.96
CA GLU A 377 -23.51 15.17 -1.38
C GLU A 377 -23.80 16.61 -1.04
N ARG A 378 -23.60 16.95 0.24
CA ARG A 378 -23.80 18.29 0.77
C ARG A 378 -22.48 19.07 0.75
N PHE A 379 -22.59 20.35 0.39
CA PHE A 379 -21.52 21.32 0.38
C PHE A 379 -21.84 22.41 1.40
N GLY A 380 -21.03 22.51 2.46
CA GLY A 380 -21.25 23.44 3.58
C GLY A 380 -22.21 22.95 4.67
N GLU A 381 -22.52 23.83 5.61
CA GLU A 381 -23.39 23.56 6.76
C GLU A 381 -24.89 23.64 6.40
N ASP A 382 -25.76 23.07 7.23
CA ASP A 382 -27.21 23.06 7.03
C ASP A 382 -27.84 24.45 7.25
N PRO A 383 -28.65 24.99 6.32
CA PRO A 383 -28.99 24.44 5.00
C PRO A 383 -27.93 24.74 3.93
N GLY A 384 -27.40 23.66 3.34
CA GLY A 384 -26.29 23.70 2.40
C GLY A 384 -26.68 23.30 0.98
N ASP A 385 -25.92 23.78 0.00
CA ASP A 385 -26.08 23.37 -1.40
C ASP A 385 -25.80 21.86 -1.53
N THR A 386 -26.54 21.16 -2.40
CA THR A 386 -26.46 19.70 -2.52
C THR A 386 -26.33 19.27 -3.98
N GLY A 387 -25.35 18.40 -4.27
CA GLY A 387 -25.26 17.66 -5.53
C GLY A 387 -25.87 16.27 -5.36
N ILE A 388 -26.83 15.90 -6.19
CA ILE A 388 -27.49 14.59 -6.18
C ILE A 388 -27.06 13.83 -7.43
N LEU A 389 -26.27 12.79 -7.24
CA LEU A 389 -25.89 11.85 -8.29
C LEU A 389 -26.96 10.76 -8.39
N ARG A 390 -27.48 10.52 -9.59
CA ARG A 390 -28.51 9.51 -9.89
C ARG A 390 -28.10 8.63 -11.06
N ILE A 391 -28.48 7.36 -11.00
CA ILE A 391 -28.44 6.46 -12.14
C ILE A 391 -29.79 6.52 -12.86
N GLU A 392 -29.79 6.95 -14.11
CA GLU A 392 -30.96 6.97 -14.99
C GLU A 392 -30.72 6.05 -16.18
N GLY A 393 -31.40 4.90 -16.18
CA GLY A 393 -31.12 3.82 -17.13
C GLY A 393 -29.65 3.37 -17.02
N THR A 394 -28.86 3.62 -18.06
CA THR A 394 -27.43 3.28 -18.12
C THR A 394 -26.49 4.49 -17.93
N ARG A 395 -27.03 5.65 -17.52
CA ARG A 395 -26.28 6.90 -17.37
C ARG A 395 -26.23 7.36 -15.92
N ALA A 396 -25.22 8.16 -15.60
CA ALA A 396 -25.06 8.81 -14.31
C ALA A 396 -25.23 10.32 -14.50
N ASP A 397 -26.23 10.90 -13.85
CA ASP A 397 -26.60 12.31 -13.96
C ASP A 397 -26.47 13.02 -12.61
N ILE A 398 -26.15 14.32 -12.65
CA ILE A 398 -26.04 15.16 -11.46
C ILE A 398 -27.13 16.24 -11.47
N GLU A 399 -28.01 16.19 -10.49
CA GLU A 399 -28.97 17.25 -10.15
C GLU A 399 -28.36 18.16 -9.08
N TRP A 400 -28.45 19.48 -9.23
CA TRP A 400 -28.01 20.43 -8.21
C TRP A 400 -29.21 21.04 -7.49
N ARG A 401 -29.11 21.18 -6.16
CA ARG A 401 -30.06 21.91 -5.33
C ARG A 401 -29.35 22.98 -4.53
N ASN A 402 -29.95 24.16 -4.44
CA ASN A 402 -29.41 25.24 -3.60
C ASN A 402 -29.78 25.03 -2.12
N GLY A 403 -29.24 25.84 -1.21
CA GLY A 403 -29.61 25.83 0.22
C GLY A 403 -31.10 26.06 0.51
N ALA A 404 -31.89 26.58 -0.43
CA ALA A 404 -33.35 26.66 -0.31
C ALA A 404 -34.08 25.38 -0.80
N GLY A 405 -33.34 24.36 -1.22
CA GLY A 405 -33.88 23.09 -1.75
C GLY A 405 -34.35 23.15 -3.21
N MET A 406 -34.19 24.28 -3.91
CA MET A 406 -34.62 24.43 -5.30
C MET A 406 -33.59 23.85 -6.27
N THR A 407 -34.08 23.12 -7.29
CA THR A 407 -33.23 22.57 -8.36
C THR A 407 -32.65 23.68 -9.24
N VAL A 408 -31.36 23.59 -9.53
CA VAL A 408 -30.61 24.54 -10.37
C VAL A 408 -29.80 23.80 -11.44
N GLY A 409 -29.58 24.42 -12.60
CA GLY A 409 -28.95 23.76 -13.76
C GLY A 409 -27.41 23.66 -13.70
N SER A 410 -26.77 24.20 -12.67
CA SER A 410 -25.32 24.13 -12.50
C SER A 410 -24.94 24.22 -11.02
N PRO A 411 -23.71 23.83 -10.63
CA PRO A 411 -23.28 23.97 -9.25
C PRO A 411 -23.40 25.43 -8.79
N PRO A 412 -24.01 25.70 -7.62
CA PRO A 412 -24.08 27.03 -7.06
C PRO A 412 -22.71 27.70 -6.93
N THR A 413 -22.67 29.03 -6.96
CA THR A 413 -21.41 29.80 -6.89
C THR A 413 -20.65 29.55 -5.60
N ALA A 414 -21.37 29.39 -4.48
CA ALA A 414 -20.79 29.06 -3.17
C ALA A 414 -20.03 27.73 -3.20
N VAL A 415 -20.57 26.71 -3.88
CA VAL A 415 -19.88 25.42 -4.08
C VAL A 415 -18.61 25.59 -4.91
N LYS A 416 -18.68 26.33 -6.03
CA LYS A 416 -17.53 26.53 -6.93
C LYS A 416 -16.36 27.24 -6.25
N GLN A 417 -16.64 28.18 -5.35
CA GLN A 417 -15.62 28.99 -4.67
C GLN A 417 -15.15 28.39 -3.35
N GLY A 418 -16.08 27.83 -2.55
CA GLY A 418 -15.79 27.31 -1.21
C GLY A 418 -15.27 25.87 -1.20
N PHE A 419 -15.63 25.05 -2.19
CA PHE A 419 -15.37 23.60 -2.19
C PHE A 419 -14.86 23.07 -3.53
N PRO A 420 -13.83 23.70 -4.16
CA PRO A 420 -13.39 23.33 -5.50
C PRO A 420 -12.88 21.89 -5.61
N GLU A 421 -12.11 21.41 -4.62
CA GLU A 421 -11.59 20.03 -4.62
C GLU A 421 -12.70 19.00 -4.39
N GLN A 422 -13.63 19.25 -3.47
CA GLN A 422 -14.77 18.37 -3.25
C GLN A 422 -15.66 18.28 -4.50
N LEU A 423 -15.94 19.43 -5.14
CA LEU A 423 -16.69 19.48 -6.39
C LEU A 423 -16.01 18.71 -7.52
N LYS A 424 -14.68 18.80 -7.61
CA LYS A 424 -13.88 18.06 -8.58
C LYS A 424 -14.00 16.55 -8.34
N GLN A 425 -13.78 16.09 -7.11
CA GLN A 425 -13.91 14.68 -6.73
C GLN A 425 -15.31 14.13 -7.02
N PHE A 426 -16.36 14.89 -6.68
CA PHE A 426 -17.75 14.49 -6.95
C PHE A 426 -18.03 14.32 -8.45
N ARG A 427 -17.55 15.24 -9.29
CA ARG A 427 -17.69 15.15 -10.76
C ARG A 427 -16.87 14.01 -11.37
N GLU A 428 -15.66 13.78 -10.88
CA GLU A 428 -14.82 12.67 -11.31
C GLU A 428 -15.45 11.33 -10.96
N SER A 429 -16.03 11.22 -9.76
CA SER A 429 -16.79 10.05 -9.30
C SER A 429 -17.99 9.78 -10.22
N ALA A 430 -18.77 10.80 -10.60
CA ALA A 430 -19.89 10.62 -11.55
C ALA A 430 -19.42 10.15 -12.94
N LYS A 431 -18.30 10.69 -13.45
CA LYS A 431 -17.71 10.27 -14.74
C LYS A 431 -17.18 8.83 -14.69
N GLU A 432 -16.59 8.43 -13.57
CA GLU A 432 -16.16 7.05 -13.35
C GLU A 432 -17.35 6.09 -13.26
N LEU A 433 -18.39 6.45 -12.49
CA LEU A 433 -19.63 5.71 -12.42
C LEU A 433 -20.24 5.48 -13.81
N GLY A 434 -20.32 6.51 -14.67
CA GLY A 434 -20.83 6.34 -16.04
C GLY A 434 -20.03 5.34 -16.89
N ARG A 435 -18.70 5.30 -16.74
CA ARG A 435 -17.84 4.29 -17.40
C ARG A 435 -18.12 2.89 -16.84
N THR A 436 -18.27 2.78 -15.52
CA THR A 436 -18.61 1.53 -14.85
C THR A 436 -19.98 1.01 -15.28
N LEU A 437 -21.00 1.86 -15.41
CA LEU A 437 -22.33 1.47 -15.90
C LEU A 437 -22.30 0.93 -17.33
N THR A 438 -21.46 1.52 -18.18
CA THR A 438 -21.24 1.02 -19.55
C THR A 438 -20.64 -0.39 -19.51
N ALA A 439 -19.62 -0.61 -18.68
CA ALA A 439 -18.98 -1.92 -18.54
C ALA A 439 -19.93 -2.97 -17.93
N LEU A 440 -20.68 -2.62 -16.89
CA LEU A 440 -21.66 -3.51 -16.24
C LEU A 440 -22.79 -3.90 -17.19
N THR A 441 -23.26 -2.96 -18.01
CA THR A 441 -24.30 -3.23 -19.02
C THR A 441 -23.79 -4.25 -20.03
N ALA A 442 -22.56 -4.08 -20.53
CA ALA A 442 -21.92 -5.05 -21.42
C ALA A 442 -21.72 -6.42 -20.75
N ALA A 443 -21.28 -6.46 -19.48
CA ALA A 443 -21.12 -7.70 -18.71
C ALA A 443 -22.45 -8.45 -18.53
N LEU A 444 -23.54 -7.74 -18.20
CA LEU A 444 -24.88 -8.32 -18.09
C LEU A 444 -25.37 -8.86 -19.44
N GLN A 445 -25.11 -8.16 -20.55
CA GLN A 445 -25.44 -8.64 -21.90
C GLN A 445 -24.65 -9.90 -22.27
N CYS A 446 -23.34 -9.94 -21.96
CA CYS A 446 -22.52 -11.13 -22.16
C CYS A 446 -23.05 -12.32 -21.33
N GLN A 447 -23.48 -12.08 -20.09
CA GLN A 447 -24.10 -13.12 -19.27
C GLN A 447 -25.43 -13.63 -19.82
N LEU A 448 -26.25 -12.75 -20.44
CA LEU A 448 -27.46 -13.16 -21.14
C LEU A 448 -27.12 -14.22 -22.21
N GLY A 449 -26.13 -13.92 -23.04
CA GLY A 449 -25.70 -14.81 -24.13
C GLY A 449 -25.02 -16.09 -23.62
N ALA A 450 -24.20 -16.00 -22.58
CA ALA A 450 -23.51 -17.16 -21.98
C ALA A 450 -24.45 -18.07 -21.17
N ARG A 451 -25.64 -17.56 -20.79
CA ARG A 451 -26.64 -18.24 -19.95
C ARG A 451 -26.05 -18.77 -18.64
N GLN A 452 -25.04 -18.10 -18.08
CA GLN A 452 -24.39 -18.57 -16.86
C GLN A 452 -25.33 -18.44 -15.65
N PRO A 453 -25.47 -19.50 -14.83
CA PRO A 453 -26.23 -19.41 -13.58
C PRO A 453 -25.45 -18.71 -12.47
N TRP A 454 -26.20 -18.05 -11.60
CA TRP A 454 -25.72 -17.56 -10.32
C TRP A 454 -26.25 -18.42 -9.18
N ARG A 455 -25.47 -18.52 -8.11
CA ARG A 455 -26.03 -18.87 -6.80
C ARG A 455 -26.83 -17.68 -6.28
N TYR A 456 -27.98 -17.95 -5.68
CA TYR A 456 -28.88 -16.90 -5.19
C TYR A 456 -28.18 -15.90 -4.26
N GLY A 457 -27.36 -16.38 -3.32
CA GLY A 457 -26.59 -15.53 -2.40
C GLY A 457 -25.60 -14.61 -3.12
N ALA A 458 -24.78 -15.17 -4.02
CA ALA A 458 -23.85 -14.40 -4.86
C ALA A 458 -24.57 -13.33 -5.70
N TRP A 459 -25.69 -13.70 -6.33
CA TRP A 459 -26.49 -12.78 -7.13
C TRP A 459 -27.08 -11.64 -6.29
N ARG A 460 -27.58 -11.93 -5.09
CA ARG A 460 -28.05 -10.88 -4.18
C ARG A 460 -26.92 -9.92 -3.82
N ALA A 461 -25.77 -10.45 -3.37
CA ALA A 461 -24.64 -9.65 -2.91
C ALA A 461 -23.98 -8.81 -4.02
N LEU A 462 -23.64 -9.41 -5.15
CA LEU A 462 -22.86 -8.74 -6.21
C LEU A 462 -23.72 -7.98 -7.22
N VAL A 463 -24.98 -8.37 -7.39
CA VAL A 463 -25.82 -7.87 -8.50
C VAL A 463 -27.05 -7.12 -8.01
N PHE A 464 -27.92 -7.77 -7.25
CA PHE A 464 -29.28 -7.26 -7.04
C PHE A 464 -29.40 -6.24 -5.89
N ASP A 465 -28.64 -6.44 -4.81
CA ASP A 465 -28.64 -5.56 -3.63
C ASP A 465 -27.54 -4.49 -3.68
N HIS A 466 -26.53 -4.68 -4.54
CA HIS A 466 -25.46 -3.72 -4.73
C HIS A 466 -26.01 -2.36 -5.21
N VAL A 467 -25.57 -1.26 -4.60
CA VAL A 467 -26.11 0.09 -4.86
C VAL A 467 -25.93 0.58 -6.31
N VAL A 468 -24.85 0.20 -6.98
CA VAL A 468 -24.61 0.48 -8.41
C VAL A 468 -25.24 -0.58 -9.32
N VAL A 469 -24.80 -1.83 -9.24
CA VAL A 469 -25.28 -2.91 -10.12
C VAL A 469 -26.79 -3.12 -10.01
N GLY A 470 -27.34 -2.99 -8.81
CA GLY A 470 -28.77 -3.12 -8.53
C GLY A 470 -29.63 -2.11 -9.29
N ALA A 471 -29.10 -0.92 -9.58
CA ALA A 471 -29.82 0.09 -10.38
C ALA A 471 -30.06 -0.38 -11.82
N LEU A 472 -29.15 -1.18 -12.37
CA LEU A 472 -29.32 -1.82 -13.67
C LEU A 472 -30.12 -3.12 -13.54
N ALA A 473 -29.76 -3.97 -12.58
CA ALA A 473 -30.33 -5.30 -12.41
C ALA A 473 -31.83 -5.28 -12.11
N ARG A 474 -32.33 -4.27 -11.40
CA ARG A 474 -33.76 -4.12 -11.09
C ARG A 474 -34.60 -3.67 -12.28
N GLY A 475 -33.98 -3.12 -13.33
CA GLY A 475 -34.63 -2.85 -14.62
C GLY A 475 -34.70 -4.08 -15.54
N LEU A 476 -34.16 -5.22 -15.10
CA LEU A 476 -34.11 -6.46 -15.86
C LEU A 476 -35.07 -7.51 -15.30
N LEU A 477 -35.45 -8.45 -16.17
CA LEU A 477 -36.19 -9.64 -15.84
C LEU A 477 -35.23 -10.80 -15.57
N TRP A 478 -35.55 -11.59 -14.55
CA TRP A 478 -34.72 -12.68 -14.04
C TRP A 478 -35.52 -13.97 -14.01
N ARG A 479 -34.86 -15.09 -14.27
CA ARG A 479 -35.40 -16.41 -13.98
C ARG A 479 -34.85 -16.87 -12.63
N VAL A 480 -35.73 -16.98 -11.64
CA VAL A 480 -35.40 -17.44 -10.28
C VAL A 480 -36.15 -18.73 -10.04
N ASP A 481 -35.41 -19.83 -9.85
CA ASP A 481 -35.98 -21.17 -9.71
C ASP A 481 -37.01 -21.49 -10.82
N GLY A 482 -36.59 -21.28 -12.08
CA GLY A 482 -37.43 -21.53 -13.24
C GLY A 482 -38.54 -20.50 -13.48
N ARG A 483 -38.84 -19.59 -12.54
CA ARG A 483 -39.93 -18.60 -12.67
C ARG A 483 -39.44 -17.27 -13.21
N LEU A 484 -40.23 -16.66 -14.09
CA LEU A 484 -39.99 -15.30 -14.56
C LEU A 484 -40.36 -14.30 -13.47
N CYS A 485 -39.38 -13.50 -13.06
CA CYS A 485 -39.49 -12.51 -12.00
C CYS A 485 -38.98 -11.14 -12.46
N GLY A 486 -39.53 -10.09 -11.87
CA GLY A 486 -39.09 -8.72 -12.05
C GLY A 486 -39.25 -7.90 -10.77
N TYR A 487 -38.54 -6.77 -10.70
CA TYR A 487 -38.60 -5.87 -9.54
C TYR A 487 -39.70 -4.81 -9.72
N ALA A 488 -40.69 -4.80 -8.82
CA ALA A 488 -41.75 -3.79 -8.81
C ALA A 488 -42.29 -3.59 -7.40
N GLY A 489 -42.65 -2.35 -7.06
CA GLY A 489 -43.23 -2.02 -5.75
C GLY A 489 -42.29 -2.28 -4.57
N GLY A 490 -40.97 -2.18 -4.79
CA GLY A 490 -39.96 -2.33 -3.73
C GLY A 490 -39.40 -3.74 -3.56
N GLU A 491 -39.95 -4.75 -4.24
CA GLU A 491 -39.52 -6.15 -4.09
C GLU A 491 -39.48 -6.92 -5.41
N LEU A 492 -38.78 -8.05 -5.39
CA LEU A 492 -38.73 -9.00 -6.51
C LEU A 492 -39.99 -9.88 -6.48
N ARG A 493 -40.74 -9.92 -7.57
CA ARG A 493 -42.00 -10.67 -7.66
C ARG A 493 -42.08 -11.51 -8.95
N PRO A 494 -42.79 -12.65 -8.94
CA PRO A 494 -43.15 -13.36 -10.16
C PRO A 494 -44.03 -12.51 -11.07
N VAL A 495 -43.77 -12.57 -12.37
CA VAL A 495 -44.55 -11.83 -13.40
C VAL A 495 -45.97 -12.36 -13.51
N ASP A 496 -46.18 -13.65 -13.22
CA ASP A 496 -47.49 -14.31 -13.19
C ASP A 496 -48.34 -13.99 -11.95
N GLY A 497 -47.82 -13.19 -11.00
CA GLY A 497 -48.51 -12.81 -9.77
C GLY A 497 -48.55 -13.89 -8.69
N THR A 498 -47.86 -15.02 -8.88
CA THR A 498 -47.75 -16.06 -7.85
C THR A 498 -46.86 -15.60 -6.69
N ALA A 499 -46.96 -16.28 -5.55
CA ALA A 499 -46.03 -16.05 -4.45
C ALA A 499 -44.62 -16.52 -4.82
N MET A 500 -43.60 -15.75 -4.44
CA MET A 500 -42.21 -16.21 -4.55
C MET A 500 -42.06 -17.53 -3.79
N PRO A 501 -41.35 -18.53 -4.37
CA PRO A 501 -40.95 -19.68 -3.59
C PRO A 501 -40.05 -19.22 -2.42
N PRO A 502 -40.08 -19.90 -1.26
CA PRO A 502 -39.22 -19.55 -0.14
C PRO A 502 -37.75 -19.61 -0.57
N ALA A 503 -37.02 -18.52 -0.36
CA ALA A 503 -35.61 -18.44 -0.71
C ALA A 503 -34.80 -19.51 0.04
N GLY A 504 -33.89 -20.21 -0.66
CA GLY A 504 -32.79 -20.91 0.02
C GLY A 504 -32.61 -22.41 -0.24
N ARG A 505 -32.69 -22.89 -1.49
CA ARG A 505 -32.26 -24.27 -1.81
C ARG A 505 -31.30 -24.41 -3.01
N GLY A 506 -30.41 -23.43 -3.18
CA GLY A 506 -29.25 -23.59 -4.07
C GLY A 506 -29.55 -23.60 -5.57
N GLU A 507 -30.77 -23.24 -5.97
CA GLU A 507 -31.21 -23.18 -7.36
C GLU A 507 -30.64 -21.98 -8.12
N PRO A 508 -30.41 -22.12 -9.43
CA PRO A 508 -29.70 -21.12 -10.23
C PRO A 508 -30.59 -19.92 -10.54
N VAL A 509 -30.09 -18.71 -10.27
CA VAL A 509 -30.64 -17.47 -10.83
C VAL A 509 -30.00 -17.23 -12.19
N ARG A 510 -30.80 -16.89 -13.20
CA ARG A 510 -30.29 -16.51 -14.52
C ARG A 510 -30.99 -15.27 -15.00
N LEU A 511 -30.33 -14.51 -15.87
CA LEU A 511 -31.00 -13.45 -16.59
C LEU A 511 -32.03 -14.06 -17.54
N TRP A 512 -33.23 -13.49 -17.63
CA TRP A 512 -34.27 -14.03 -18.51
C TRP A 512 -33.91 -13.79 -19.98
N ASP A 513 -33.92 -14.87 -20.78
CA ASP A 513 -33.61 -14.84 -22.21
C ASP A 513 -34.89 -15.08 -23.04
N PRO A 514 -35.38 -14.05 -23.76
CA PRO A 514 -36.57 -14.17 -24.60
C PRO A 514 -36.42 -15.23 -25.69
N ALA A 515 -35.21 -15.47 -26.21
CA ALA A 515 -34.96 -16.44 -27.28
C ALA A 515 -35.15 -17.89 -26.83
N SER A 516 -35.15 -18.13 -25.52
CA SER A 516 -35.40 -19.45 -24.91
C SER A 516 -36.79 -19.59 -24.29
N SER A 517 -37.65 -18.58 -24.48
CA SER A 517 -38.93 -18.47 -23.77
C SER A 517 -40.11 -18.67 -24.73
N SER A 518 -41.26 -19.09 -24.20
CA SER A 518 -42.46 -19.23 -25.03
C SER A 518 -43.00 -17.87 -25.45
N PHE A 519 -43.81 -17.85 -26.51
CA PHE A 519 -44.47 -16.62 -26.97
C PHE A 519 -45.31 -15.97 -25.85
N ASP A 520 -46.11 -16.77 -25.13
CA ASP A 520 -46.96 -16.27 -24.05
C ASP A 520 -46.14 -15.65 -22.91
N GLU A 521 -44.98 -16.23 -22.57
CA GLU A 521 -44.10 -15.69 -21.54
C GLU A 521 -43.46 -14.36 -21.99
N VAL A 522 -43.11 -14.22 -23.27
CA VAL A 522 -42.61 -12.95 -23.85
C VAL A 522 -43.69 -11.86 -23.86
N VAL A 523 -44.95 -12.20 -24.14
CA VAL A 523 -46.08 -11.26 -24.06
C VAL A 523 -46.29 -10.80 -22.61
N ALA A 524 -46.34 -11.74 -21.66
CA ALA A 524 -46.48 -11.43 -20.25
C ALA A 524 -45.33 -10.54 -19.73
N ALA A 525 -44.10 -10.79 -20.17
CA ALA A 525 -42.94 -9.96 -19.86
C ALA A 525 -43.12 -8.51 -20.36
N ARG A 526 -43.55 -8.32 -21.62
CA ARG A 526 -43.79 -6.98 -22.19
C ARG A 526 -44.88 -6.23 -21.44
N GLU A 527 -46.01 -6.89 -21.20
CA GLU A 527 -47.12 -6.29 -20.45
C GLU A 527 -46.70 -5.87 -19.05
N TRP A 528 -45.86 -6.68 -18.39
CA TRP A 528 -45.33 -6.38 -17.07
C TRP A 528 -44.41 -5.16 -17.06
N LEU A 529 -43.50 -5.05 -18.04
CA LEU A 529 -42.62 -3.90 -18.19
C LEU A 529 -43.42 -2.60 -18.42
N VAL A 530 -44.44 -2.63 -19.29
CA VAL A 530 -45.34 -1.48 -19.54
C VAL A 530 -46.14 -1.13 -18.30
N ARG A 531 -46.76 -2.11 -17.64
CA ARG A 531 -47.59 -1.91 -16.44
C ARG A 531 -46.83 -1.23 -15.30
N HIS A 532 -45.53 -1.48 -15.19
CA HIS A 532 -44.70 -0.93 -14.12
C HIS A 532 -43.75 0.19 -14.58
N GLY A 533 -43.81 0.61 -15.85
CA GLY A 533 -43.00 1.71 -16.39
C GLY A 533 -41.50 1.44 -16.32
N ILE A 534 -41.07 0.19 -16.53
CA ILE A 534 -39.69 -0.24 -16.30
C ILE A 534 -38.84 -0.05 -17.56
N ILE A 535 -37.86 0.84 -17.45
CA ILE A 535 -36.86 1.07 -18.49
C ILE A 535 -35.76 0.04 -18.36
N GLN A 536 -35.59 -0.80 -19.38
CA GLN A 536 -34.53 -1.81 -19.39
C GLN A 536 -33.17 -1.21 -19.75
N PRO A 537 -32.07 -1.59 -19.09
CA PRO A 537 -30.73 -1.12 -19.45
C PRO A 537 -30.27 -1.65 -20.83
N PHE A 538 -30.84 -2.77 -21.28
CA PHE A 538 -30.77 -3.29 -22.64
C PHE A 538 -32.02 -4.12 -22.93
N PRO A 539 -32.44 -4.24 -24.21
CA PRO A 539 -33.70 -4.89 -24.55
C PRO A 539 -33.65 -6.40 -24.27
N GLN A 540 -34.48 -6.86 -23.33
CA GLN A 540 -34.88 -8.28 -23.22
C GLN A 540 -36.26 -8.47 -23.85
N ALA A 541 -37.16 -7.52 -23.66
CA ALA A 541 -38.48 -7.51 -24.27
C ALA A 541 -38.80 -6.08 -24.72
N PRO A 542 -38.45 -5.71 -25.97
CA PRO A 542 -38.67 -4.35 -26.47
C PRO A 542 -40.12 -3.92 -26.28
N VAL A 543 -40.30 -2.75 -25.67
CA VAL A 543 -41.58 -2.08 -25.41
C VAL A 543 -41.41 -0.61 -25.79
N ASP A 544 -42.41 -0.03 -26.45
CA ASP A 544 -42.49 1.42 -26.63
C ASP A 544 -43.12 1.99 -25.34
N LEU A 545 -42.29 2.61 -24.49
CA LEU A 545 -42.68 3.20 -23.19
C LEU A 545 -42.92 4.71 -23.28
#